data_AF-V4TKQ5-F1
#
_entry.id   AF-V4TKQ5-F1
#
_cell.length_a   1.000
_cell.length_b   1.000
_cell.length_c   1.000
_cell.angle_alpha   90.00
_cell.angle_beta   90.00
_cell.angle_gamma   90.00
#
_symmetry.space_group_name_H-M   'P 1'
#
loop_
_entity.id
_entity.type
_entity.pdbx_description
1 polymer ?
#
loop_
_entity_poly.entity_id
_entity_poly.type
_entity_poly.pdbx_seq_one_letter_code
_entity_poly.pdbx_strand_id
1 'polypeptide(L)'
;MRREDAPLGVRSISTQIVRNRMKSVKNIQKITKAMKMVAASKLRAIQVKAENSRGLWQPFTALLGDTPTVDAKKNVIVTISSDKGLCGGINSTAVKISKSLHKLNSGPDKENKYVILGEKAKAILVRDSKKDIELIITELQKNPLNYTQVSVLADDILKNVEFDALRIIYSKFHSVVSFLPTMATVLSPELVEREAESGGKLGELDSYEIEGGETKGEILQNLAEFQFSC
;
A
#
# COMPACT_ATOMS: atom_id res chain seq x y z
N MET A 1 63.72 1.58 25.39
CA MET A 1 62.26 1.74 25.45
C MET A 1 61.62 0.38 25.18
N ARG A 2 61.11 -0.28 26.22
CA ARG A 2 60.59 -1.66 26.14
C ARG A 2 59.33 -1.69 25.27
N ARG A 3 59.37 -2.48 24.19
CA ARG A 3 58.16 -3.01 23.54
C ARG A 3 57.61 -4.05 24.51
N GLU A 4 56.43 -3.80 25.07
CA GLU A 4 55.67 -4.84 25.75
C GLU A 4 55.15 -5.79 24.68
N ASP A 5 55.68 -7.02 24.70
CA ASP A 5 55.19 -8.11 23.86
C ASP A 5 53.77 -8.46 24.31
N ALA A 6 52.80 -8.15 23.44
CA ALA A 6 51.42 -8.57 23.64
C ALA A 6 51.35 -10.12 23.51
N PRO A 7 50.65 -10.83 24.41
CA PRO A 7 50.56 -12.28 24.36
C PRO A 7 49.92 -12.74 23.04
N LEU A 8 50.55 -13.75 22.42
CA LEU A 8 50.12 -14.37 21.17
C LEU A 8 48.63 -14.74 21.22
N GLY A 9 47.83 -14.10 20.35
CA GLY A 9 46.40 -14.36 20.18
C GLY A 9 45.47 -13.19 20.51
N VAL A 10 45.94 -12.12 21.15
CA VAL A 10 45.12 -10.93 21.42
C VAL A 10 45.29 -9.91 20.30
N ARG A 11 44.26 -9.75 19.44
CA ARG A 11 44.18 -8.58 18.55
C ARG A 11 44.11 -7.33 19.45
N SER A 12 45.19 -6.56 19.54
CA SER A 12 45.22 -5.29 20.26
C SER A 12 44.33 -4.26 19.54
N ILE A 13 43.04 -4.24 19.90
CA ILE A 13 42.14 -3.20 19.41
C ILE A 13 42.52 -1.90 20.10
N SER A 14 42.89 -0.88 19.32
CA SER A 14 43.17 0.46 19.83
C SER A 14 42.00 0.97 20.66
N THR A 15 42.27 1.37 21.90
CA THR A 15 41.28 1.91 22.84
C THR A 15 40.58 3.17 22.30
N GLN A 16 41.25 3.91 21.40
CA GLN A 16 40.69 5.05 20.70
C GLN A 16 39.57 4.65 19.72
N ILE A 17 39.72 3.52 19.01
CA ILE A 17 38.69 3.01 18.10
C ILE A 17 37.44 2.64 18.89
N VAL A 18 37.60 1.97 20.03
CA VAL A 18 36.49 1.61 20.93
C VAL A 18 35.80 2.87 21.45
N ARG A 19 36.58 3.87 21.90
CA ARG A 19 36.04 5.17 22.37
C ARG A 19 35.24 5.89 21.28
N ASN A 20 35.73 5.90 20.04
CA ASN A 20 35.03 6.52 18.91
C ASN A 20 33.74 5.78 18.56
N ARG A 21 33.74 4.44 18.56
CA ARG A 21 32.51 3.65 18.37
C ARG A 21 31.48 3.93 19.47
N MET A 22 31.90 4.00 20.74
CA MET A 22 30.99 4.35 21.84
C MET A 22 30.35 5.73 21.65
N LYS A 23 31.12 6.73 21.21
CA LYS A 23 30.59 8.08 20.94
C LYS A 23 29.59 8.05 19.78
N SER A 24 29.89 7.32 18.71
CA SER A 24 28.99 7.16 17.55
C SER A 24 27.66 6.48 17.95
N VAL A 25 27.72 5.36 18.68
CA VAL A 25 26.53 4.64 19.15
C VAL A 25 25.67 5.51 20.07
N LYS A 26 26.27 6.27 20.99
CA LYS A 26 25.55 7.23 21.84
C LYS A 26 24.84 8.32 21.04
N ASN A 27 25.45 8.81 19.95
CA ASN A 27 24.81 9.80 19.08
C ASN A 27 23.64 9.19 18.30
N ILE A 28 23.81 7.99 17.72
CA ILE A 28 22.73 7.26 17.03
C ILE A 28 21.57 6.98 18.01
N GLN A 29 21.86 6.64 19.27
CA GLN A 29 20.84 6.43 20.30
C GLN A 29 20.02 7.70 20.59
N LYS A 30 20.67 8.87 20.65
CA LYS A 30 19.97 10.15 20.84
C LYS A 30 19.07 10.49 19.66
N ILE A 31 19.58 10.31 18.43
CA ILE A 31 18.83 10.57 17.19
C ILE A 31 17.61 9.65 17.11
N THR A 32 17.79 8.35 17.32
CA THR A 32 16.68 7.37 17.29
C THR A 32 15.65 7.63 18.39
N LYS A 33 16.07 8.06 19.59
CA LYS A 33 15.15 8.47 20.67
C LYS A 33 14.30 9.68 20.27
N ALA A 34 14.91 10.70 19.64
CA ALA A 34 14.18 11.84 19.13
C ALA A 34 13.22 11.44 18.00
N MET A 35 13.68 10.64 17.04
CA MET A 35 12.84 10.12 15.95
C MET A 35 11.66 9.30 16.46
N LYS A 36 11.83 8.50 17.52
CA LYS A 36 10.74 7.77 18.17
C LYS A 36 9.64 8.72 18.67
N MET A 37 10.01 9.84 19.30
CA MET A 37 9.03 10.82 19.78
C MET A 37 8.32 11.52 18.63
N VAL A 38 9.04 11.90 17.57
CA VAL A 38 8.47 12.52 16.37
C VAL A 38 7.49 11.55 15.68
N ALA A 39 7.88 10.29 15.51
CA ALA A 39 7.04 9.26 14.91
C ALA A 39 5.78 8.99 15.75
N ALA A 40 5.91 8.91 17.09
CA ALA A 40 4.78 8.73 17.98
C ALA A 40 3.76 9.89 17.90
N SER A 41 4.24 11.14 17.83
CA SER A 41 3.39 12.32 17.64
C SER A 41 2.65 12.27 16.30
N LYS A 42 3.35 11.97 15.20
CA LYS A 42 2.74 11.82 13.87
C LYS A 42 1.71 10.70 13.80
N LEU A 43 2.01 9.56 14.43
CA LEU A 43 1.09 8.43 14.47
C LEU A 43 -0.23 8.80 15.13
N ARG A 44 -0.20 9.49 16.28
CA ARG A 44 -1.43 9.96 16.94
C ARG A 44 -2.25 10.90 16.05
N ALA A 45 -1.60 11.84 15.38
CA ALA A 45 -2.28 12.78 14.48
C ALA A 45 -2.93 12.09 13.27
N ILE A 46 -2.26 11.06 12.72
CA ILE A 46 -2.77 10.30 11.56
C ILE A 46 -3.82 9.27 11.98
N GLN A 47 -3.70 8.68 13.17
CA GLN A 47 -4.65 7.69 13.68
C GLN A 47 -6.08 8.24 13.72
N VAL A 48 -6.26 9.45 14.28
CA VAL A 48 -7.59 10.10 14.34
C VAL A 48 -8.16 10.30 12.94
N LYS A 49 -7.33 10.73 11.98
CA LYS A 49 -7.76 10.90 10.58
C LYS A 49 -8.15 9.58 9.93
N ALA A 50 -7.36 8.53 10.15
CA ALA A 50 -7.61 7.19 9.60
C ALA A 50 -8.85 6.53 10.22
N GLU A 51 -9.15 6.79 11.49
CA GLU A 51 -10.37 6.32 12.14
C GLU A 51 -11.61 7.02 11.58
N ASN A 52 -11.52 8.34 11.37
CA ASN A 52 -12.61 9.12 10.76
C ASN A 52 -12.87 8.73 9.29
N SER A 53 -11.85 8.35 8.52
CA SER A 53 -12.01 7.96 7.13
C SER A 53 -12.63 6.57 6.95
N ARG A 54 -12.50 5.66 7.94
CA ARG A 54 -13.06 4.30 7.85
C ARG A 54 -14.56 4.28 7.65
N GLY A 55 -15.29 5.23 8.23
CA GLY A 55 -16.74 5.33 8.10
C GLY A 55 -17.20 5.56 6.66
N LEU A 56 -16.35 6.17 5.82
CA LEU A 56 -16.67 6.42 4.42
C LEU A 56 -16.59 5.15 3.56
N TRP A 57 -15.66 4.24 3.86
CA TRP A 57 -15.45 3.00 3.10
C TRP A 57 -16.46 1.89 3.42
N GLN A 58 -17.00 1.88 4.65
CA GLN A 58 -17.90 0.81 5.11
C GLN A 58 -19.18 0.66 4.27
N PRO A 59 -19.90 1.73 3.89
CA PRO A 59 -21.08 1.63 3.03
C PRO A 59 -20.77 1.02 1.66
N PHE A 60 -19.64 1.37 1.04
CA PHE A 60 -19.24 0.80 -0.25
C PHE A 60 -18.98 -0.70 -0.15
N THR A 61 -18.30 -1.14 0.91
CA THR A 61 -18.08 -2.57 1.13
C THR A 61 -19.39 -3.31 1.42
N ALA A 62 -20.35 -2.66 2.07
CA ALA A 62 -21.67 -3.25 2.32
C ALA A 62 -22.49 -3.37 1.04
N LEU A 63 -22.43 -2.36 0.16
CA LEU A 63 -23.21 -2.29 -1.07
C LEU A 63 -22.61 -3.10 -2.22
N LEU A 64 -21.30 -2.96 -2.46
CA LEU A 64 -20.58 -3.60 -3.57
C LEU A 64 -19.92 -4.92 -3.16
N GLY A 65 -19.85 -5.21 -1.86
CA GLY A 65 -19.16 -6.38 -1.34
C GLY A 65 -17.63 -6.27 -1.39
N ASP A 66 -16.97 -7.32 -0.93
CA ASP A 66 -15.54 -7.57 -1.17
C ASP A 66 -15.45 -8.89 -1.93
N THR A 67 -15.00 -8.83 -3.18
CA THR A 67 -14.95 -9.98 -4.10
C THR A 67 -13.50 -10.31 -4.48
N PRO A 68 -12.67 -10.75 -3.51
CA PRO A 68 -11.24 -10.97 -3.73
C PRO A 68 -10.94 -12.16 -4.67
N THR A 69 -11.90 -13.05 -4.90
CA THR A 69 -11.73 -14.27 -5.70
C THR A 69 -12.17 -14.13 -7.15
N VAL A 70 -12.56 -12.93 -7.60
CA VAL A 70 -13.04 -12.73 -8.98
C VAL A 70 -11.94 -13.08 -9.98
N ASP A 71 -12.32 -13.88 -10.97
CA ASP A 71 -11.45 -14.26 -12.06
C ASP A 71 -11.46 -13.18 -13.14
N ALA A 72 -10.41 -12.37 -13.14
CA ALA A 72 -10.21 -11.25 -14.05
C ALA A 72 -9.08 -11.56 -15.03
N LYS A 73 -9.23 -11.13 -16.29
CA LYS A 73 -8.17 -11.29 -17.30
C LYS A 73 -7.09 -10.25 -17.09
N LYS A 74 -7.45 -8.98 -16.89
CA LYS A 74 -6.54 -7.87 -16.57
C LYS A 74 -6.56 -7.58 -15.07
N ASN A 75 -5.54 -8.02 -14.35
CA ASN A 75 -5.37 -7.71 -12.92
C ASN A 75 -4.31 -6.63 -12.72
N VAL A 76 -4.67 -5.59 -11.99
CA VAL A 76 -3.74 -4.52 -11.61
C VAL A 76 -3.52 -4.56 -10.11
N ILE A 77 -2.26 -4.72 -9.70
CA ILE A 77 -1.87 -4.81 -8.30
C ILE A 77 -1.32 -3.46 -7.85
N VAL A 78 -2.11 -2.72 -7.09
CA VAL A 78 -1.68 -1.44 -6.49
C VAL A 78 -0.93 -1.73 -5.20
N THR A 79 0.38 -1.51 -5.21
CA THR A 79 1.23 -1.74 -4.03
C THR A 79 1.50 -0.43 -3.30
N ILE A 80 0.90 -0.24 -2.13
CA ILE A 80 1.11 0.95 -1.30
C ILE A 80 2.29 0.74 -0.35
N SER A 81 3.24 1.67 -0.40
CA SER A 81 4.44 1.69 0.43
C SER A 81 4.81 3.11 0.89
N SER A 82 5.74 3.22 1.82
CA SER A 82 6.26 4.52 2.23
C SER A 82 7.39 5.03 1.33
N ASP A 83 7.57 6.34 1.26
CA ASP A 83 8.74 6.95 0.61
C ASP A 83 10.00 6.85 1.51
N LYS A 84 9.79 6.94 2.83
CA LYS A 84 10.86 6.90 3.84
C LYS A 84 11.14 5.46 4.30
N GLY A 85 12.37 5.23 4.75
CA GLY A 85 12.78 3.97 5.38
C GLY A 85 12.49 3.92 6.88
N LEU A 86 13.15 2.99 7.59
CA LEU A 86 13.04 2.78 9.05
C LEU A 86 11.63 2.36 9.53
N CYS A 87 10.82 1.79 8.64
CA CYS A 87 9.48 1.28 8.91
C CYS A 87 9.43 -0.21 9.30
N GLY A 88 10.58 -0.81 9.65
CA GLY A 88 10.69 -2.24 9.86
C GLY A 88 10.30 -3.05 8.61
N GLY A 89 9.50 -4.10 8.80
CA GLY A 89 9.11 -5.02 7.72
C GLY A 89 7.87 -4.60 6.91
N ILE A 90 7.23 -3.47 7.19
CA ILE A 90 5.93 -3.09 6.59
C ILE A 90 5.99 -3.11 5.05
N ASN A 91 6.92 -2.36 4.46
CA ASN A 91 7.06 -2.29 3.00
C ASN A 91 7.48 -3.63 2.38
N SER A 92 8.35 -4.38 3.04
CA SER A 92 8.79 -5.69 2.56
C SER A 92 7.66 -6.71 2.54
N THR A 93 6.78 -6.68 3.55
CA THR A 93 5.58 -7.53 3.61
C THR A 93 4.60 -7.18 2.50
N ALA A 94 4.31 -5.89 2.28
CA ALA A 94 3.45 -5.45 1.19
C ALA A 94 3.96 -5.94 -0.17
N VAL A 95 5.24 -5.69 -0.49
CA VAL A 95 5.85 -6.15 -1.74
C VAL A 95 5.87 -7.68 -1.87
N LYS A 96 6.09 -8.41 -0.78
CA LYS A 96 6.05 -9.88 -0.78
C LYS A 96 4.65 -10.37 -1.18
N ILE A 97 3.60 -9.78 -0.62
CA ILE A 97 2.21 -10.13 -0.94
C ILE A 97 1.88 -9.76 -2.37
N SER A 98 2.31 -8.59 -2.86
CA SER A 98 2.13 -8.19 -4.26
C SER A 98 2.73 -9.21 -5.22
N LYS A 99 3.95 -9.66 -4.95
CA LYS A 99 4.62 -10.70 -5.76
C LYS A 99 3.91 -12.04 -5.69
N SER A 100 3.42 -12.43 -4.51
CA SER A 100 2.63 -13.66 -4.36
C SER A 100 1.35 -13.60 -5.17
N LEU A 101 0.63 -12.48 -5.12
CA LEU A 101 -0.61 -12.26 -5.85
C LEU A 101 -0.38 -12.26 -7.37
N HIS A 102 0.66 -11.58 -7.83
CA HIS A 102 1.04 -11.57 -9.25
C HIS A 102 1.31 -12.98 -9.79
N LYS A 103 1.98 -13.83 -9.00
CA LYS A 103 2.19 -15.24 -9.34
C LYS A 103 0.91 -16.07 -9.31
N LEU A 104 0.05 -15.86 -8.32
CA LEU A 104 -1.22 -16.61 -8.19
C LEU A 104 -2.18 -16.31 -9.35
N ASN A 105 -2.21 -15.06 -9.80
CA ASN A 105 -3.07 -14.63 -10.90
C ASN A 105 -2.40 -14.80 -12.27
N SER A 106 -1.18 -15.35 -12.36
CA SER A 106 -0.50 -15.58 -13.64
C SER A 106 -1.15 -16.74 -14.39
N GLY A 107 -1.41 -16.56 -15.68
CA GLY A 107 -2.00 -17.58 -16.55
C GLY A 107 -1.80 -17.25 -18.03
N PRO A 108 -2.11 -18.20 -18.95
CA PRO A 108 -1.88 -18.04 -20.39
C PRO A 108 -2.60 -16.82 -20.98
N ASP A 109 -3.79 -16.51 -20.48
CA ASP A 109 -4.67 -15.44 -20.96
C ASP A 109 -4.87 -14.32 -19.92
N LYS A 110 -3.98 -14.23 -18.92
CA LYS A 110 -4.07 -13.26 -17.83
C LYS A 110 -2.93 -12.27 -17.88
N GLU A 111 -3.28 -10.99 -17.91
CA GLU A 111 -2.35 -9.88 -17.83
C GLU A 111 -2.32 -9.35 -16.39
N ASN A 112 -1.13 -9.36 -15.79
CA ASN A 112 -0.93 -8.89 -14.42
C ASN A 112 0.07 -7.74 -14.40
N LYS A 113 -0.39 -6.58 -13.95
CA LYS A 113 0.40 -5.35 -13.91
C LYS A 113 0.52 -4.83 -12.50
N TYR A 114 1.49 -3.94 -12.30
CA TYR A 114 1.72 -3.25 -11.04
C TYR A 114 1.52 -1.76 -11.23
N VAL A 115 0.81 -1.18 -10.27
CA VAL A 115 0.84 0.25 -9.97
C VAL A 115 1.54 0.41 -8.62
N ILE A 116 2.57 1.23 -8.58
CA ILE A 116 3.39 1.38 -7.39
C ILE A 116 3.18 2.74 -6.78
N LEU A 117 2.77 2.76 -5.50
CA LEU A 117 2.65 3.96 -4.70
C LEU A 117 3.75 3.96 -3.63
N GLY A 118 4.71 4.87 -3.78
CA GLY A 118 5.83 5.10 -2.86
C GLY A 118 7.19 4.58 -3.33
N GLU A 119 8.25 5.27 -2.91
CA GLU A 119 9.62 5.01 -3.35
C GLU A 119 10.18 3.64 -2.91
N LYS A 120 9.72 3.09 -1.77
CA LYS A 120 10.26 1.81 -1.26
C LYS A 120 9.80 0.59 -2.02
N ALA A 121 8.54 0.52 -2.44
CA ALA A 121 8.07 -0.57 -3.30
C ALA A 121 8.73 -0.48 -4.68
N LYS A 122 8.86 0.73 -5.24
CA LYS A 122 9.56 0.98 -6.51
C LYS A 122 10.97 0.42 -6.50
N ALA A 123 11.76 0.74 -5.47
CA ALA A 123 13.15 0.27 -5.37
C ALA A 123 13.30 -1.26 -5.37
N ILE A 124 12.29 -1.99 -4.90
CA ILE A 124 12.29 -3.46 -4.83
C ILE A 124 11.71 -4.07 -6.12
N LEU A 125 10.56 -3.57 -6.59
CA LEU A 125 9.83 -4.14 -7.73
C LEU A 125 10.46 -3.80 -9.08
N VAL A 126 11.07 -2.62 -9.24
CA VAL A 126 11.72 -2.22 -10.51
C VAL A 126 12.88 -3.14 -10.87
N ARG A 127 13.52 -3.80 -9.88
CA ARG A 127 14.61 -4.74 -10.13
C ARG A 127 14.13 -6.05 -10.75
N ASP A 128 12.97 -6.54 -10.28
CA ASP A 128 12.52 -7.90 -10.57
C ASP A 128 11.38 -7.95 -11.61
N SER A 129 10.55 -6.92 -11.69
CA SER A 129 9.28 -6.93 -12.45
C SER A 129 9.10 -5.67 -13.31
N LYS A 130 10.20 -5.07 -13.81
CA LYS A 130 10.15 -3.79 -14.54
C LYS A 130 9.16 -3.77 -15.71
N LYS A 131 9.03 -4.89 -16.42
CA LYS A 131 8.15 -5.02 -17.60
C LYS A 131 6.67 -4.97 -17.27
N ASP A 132 6.33 -5.32 -16.03
CA ASP A 132 4.94 -5.44 -15.57
C ASP A 132 4.50 -4.20 -14.79
N ILE A 133 5.32 -3.14 -14.73
CA ILE A 133 4.99 -1.90 -14.03
C ILE A 133 4.45 -0.89 -15.05
N GLU A 134 3.22 -0.43 -14.83
CA GLU A 134 2.58 0.56 -15.70
C GLU A 134 2.74 1.98 -15.15
N LEU A 135 2.52 2.14 -13.84
CA LEU A 135 2.54 3.44 -13.21
C LEU A 135 3.31 3.41 -11.88
N ILE A 136 4.10 4.46 -11.67
CA ILE A 136 4.88 4.66 -10.46
C ILE A 136 4.63 6.08 -9.96
N ILE A 137 4.05 6.20 -8.77
CA ILE A 137 3.83 7.48 -8.11
C ILE A 137 4.60 7.49 -6.81
N THR A 138 5.36 8.56 -6.56
CA THR A 138 6.25 8.70 -5.40
C THR A 138 6.07 10.05 -4.75
N GLU A 139 6.68 10.25 -3.59
CA GLU A 139 6.63 11.53 -2.84
C GLU A 139 5.24 11.89 -2.29
N LEU A 140 4.38 10.89 -2.13
CA LEU A 140 3.02 11.00 -1.61
C LEU A 140 2.96 11.60 -0.19
N GLN A 141 4.07 11.51 0.56
CA GLN A 141 4.13 11.93 1.96
C GLN A 141 4.75 13.32 2.18
N LYS A 142 4.99 14.11 1.12
CA LYS A 142 5.51 15.49 1.25
C LYS A 142 4.52 16.41 1.97
N ASN A 143 3.24 16.30 1.61
CA ASN A 143 2.14 17.05 2.22
C ASN A 143 1.22 16.11 3.00
N PRO A 144 0.42 16.62 3.96
CA PRO A 144 -0.64 15.83 4.57
C PRO A 144 -1.61 15.37 3.48
N LEU A 145 -1.83 14.05 3.39
CA LEU A 145 -2.79 13.47 2.47
C LEU A 145 -4.20 13.99 2.78
N ASN A 146 -4.90 14.40 1.73
CA ASN A 146 -6.29 14.80 1.75
C ASN A 146 -7.03 14.10 0.60
N TYR A 147 -8.36 14.12 0.64
CA TYR A 147 -9.18 13.47 -0.38
C TYR A 147 -8.87 13.98 -1.79
N THR A 148 -8.75 15.30 -1.98
CA THR A 148 -8.44 15.90 -3.29
C THR A 148 -7.16 15.34 -3.93
N GLN A 149 -6.10 15.14 -3.15
CA GLN A 149 -4.88 14.51 -3.64
C GLN A 149 -5.11 13.06 -4.03
N VAL A 150 -5.87 12.30 -3.22
CA VAL A 150 -6.21 10.91 -3.54
C VAL A 150 -7.09 10.82 -4.78
N SER A 151 -8.06 11.72 -4.97
CA SER A 151 -8.89 11.76 -6.18
C SER A 151 -8.06 12.03 -7.44
N VAL A 152 -7.10 12.96 -7.39
CA VAL A 152 -6.20 13.20 -8.54
C VAL A 152 -5.34 11.97 -8.84
N LEU A 153 -4.87 11.26 -7.81
CA LEU A 153 -4.12 10.02 -7.98
C LEU A 153 -5.00 8.89 -8.54
N ALA A 154 -6.24 8.81 -8.07
CA ALA A 154 -7.21 7.84 -8.54
C ALA A 154 -7.52 8.10 -10.03
N ASP A 155 -7.82 9.34 -10.41
CA ASP A 155 -8.03 9.75 -11.80
C ASP A 155 -6.85 9.40 -12.70
N ASP A 156 -5.62 9.65 -12.25
CA ASP A 156 -4.41 9.34 -13.02
C ASP A 156 -4.22 7.82 -13.21
N ILE A 157 -4.58 7.02 -12.20
CA ILE A 157 -4.57 5.56 -12.33
C ILE A 157 -5.68 5.11 -13.29
N LEU A 158 -6.91 5.57 -13.10
CA LEU A 158 -8.06 5.18 -13.92
C LEU A 158 -7.88 5.54 -15.41
N LYS A 159 -7.21 6.66 -15.72
CA LYS A 159 -6.99 7.11 -17.11
C LYS A 159 -5.86 6.37 -17.82
N ASN A 160 -4.81 6.00 -17.09
CA ASN A 160 -3.59 5.47 -17.69
C ASN A 160 -3.49 3.94 -17.61
N VAL A 161 -4.37 3.30 -16.84
CA VAL A 161 -4.29 1.87 -16.55
C VAL A 161 -5.61 1.19 -16.87
N GLU A 162 -5.58 0.25 -17.81
CA GLU A 162 -6.72 -0.60 -18.12
C GLU A 162 -6.75 -1.80 -17.15
N PHE A 163 -7.87 -2.03 -16.49
CA PHE A 163 -8.03 -3.15 -15.55
C PHE A 163 -9.44 -3.72 -15.58
N ASP A 164 -9.54 -5.02 -15.29
CA ASP A 164 -10.81 -5.66 -14.94
C ASP A 164 -10.95 -5.73 -13.41
N ALA A 165 -9.86 -6.08 -12.71
CA ALA A 165 -9.80 -6.12 -11.26
C ALA A 165 -8.56 -5.41 -10.73
N LEU A 166 -8.78 -4.42 -9.88
CA LEU A 166 -7.75 -3.65 -9.21
C LEU A 166 -7.63 -4.08 -7.76
N ARG A 167 -6.44 -4.55 -7.38
CA ARG A 167 -6.15 -5.17 -6.09
C ARG A 167 -5.19 -4.31 -5.30
N ILE A 168 -5.72 -3.61 -4.31
CA ILE A 168 -4.98 -2.63 -3.49
C ILE A 168 -4.39 -3.32 -2.28
N ILE A 169 -3.07 -3.38 -2.20
CA ILE A 169 -2.34 -3.95 -1.09
C ILE A 169 -1.84 -2.83 -0.19
N TYR A 170 -2.33 -2.83 1.04
CA TYR A 170 -1.94 -1.87 2.07
C TYR A 170 -1.80 -2.54 3.44
N SER A 171 -1.23 -1.82 4.39
CA SER A 171 -1.13 -2.28 5.78
C SER A 171 -2.21 -1.64 6.62
N LYS A 172 -3.25 -2.41 6.98
CA LYS A 172 -4.32 -1.97 7.85
C LYS A 172 -3.79 -1.79 9.27
N PHE A 173 -3.93 -0.58 9.79
CA PHE A 173 -3.59 -0.26 11.17
C PHE A 173 -4.57 -0.95 12.12
N HIS A 174 -4.08 -1.92 12.90
CA HIS A 174 -4.87 -2.57 13.95
C HIS A 174 -4.49 -2.03 15.33
N SER A 175 -3.18 -1.92 15.61
CA SER A 175 -2.66 -1.32 16.83
C SER A 175 -1.26 -0.76 16.59
N VAL A 176 -0.69 -0.08 17.58
CA VAL A 176 0.68 0.47 17.52
C VAL A 176 1.74 -0.62 17.27
N VAL A 177 1.43 -1.88 17.61
CA VAL A 177 2.35 -3.02 17.46
C VAL A 177 1.99 -3.89 16.26
N SER A 178 0.71 -3.93 15.87
CA SER A 178 0.19 -4.83 14.84
C SER A 178 -0.36 -4.07 13.64
N PHE A 179 0.21 -4.40 12.47
CA PHE A 179 -0.19 -3.92 11.16
C PHE A 179 -0.49 -5.14 10.31
N LEU A 180 -1.75 -5.31 9.94
CA LEU A 180 -2.17 -6.47 9.15
C LEU A 180 -2.10 -6.08 7.66
N PRO A 181 -1.34 -6.81 6.83
CA PRO A 181 -1.43 -6.60 5.40
C PRO A 181 -2.82 -7.02 4.94
N THR A 182 -3.49 -6.14 4.20
CA THR A 182 -4.86 -6.32 3.72
C THR A 182 -4.88 -6.01 2.24
N MET A 183 -5.70 -6.78 1.51
CA MET A 183 -6.01 -6.54 0.12
C MET A 183 -7.44 -6.04 0.05
N ALA A 184 -7.67 -4.92 -0.64
CA ALA A 184 -9.00 -4.51 -1.07
C ALA A 184 -9.12 -4.75 -2.58
N THR A 185 -10.29 -5.15 -3.04
CA THR A 185 -10.54 -5.40 -4.46
C THR A 185 -11.57 -4.39 -4.96
N VAL A 186 -11.23 -3.71 -6.04
CA VAL A 186 -12.13 -2.83 -6.78
C VAL A 186 -12.26 -3.41 -8.18
N LEU A 187 -13.49 -3.59 -8.64
CA LEU A 187 -13.78 -4.13 -9.96
C LEU A 187 -14.00 -2.99 -10.95
N SER A 188 -13.75 -3.24 -12.23
CA SER A 188 -14.12 -2.31 -13.29
C SER A 188 -15.65 -2.22 -13.41
N PRO A 189 -16.21 -1.09 -13.86
CA PRO A 189 -17.65 -0.92 -14.02
C PRO A 189 -18.31 -2.03 -14.86
N GLU A 190 -17.68 -2.43 -15.96
CA GLU A 190 -18.17 -3.52 -16.83
C GLU A 190 -18.26 -4.86 -16.08
N LEU A 191 -17.27 -5.14 -15.23
CA LEU A 191 -17.23 -6.37 -14.45
C LEU A 191 -18.20 -6.31 -13.25
N VAL A 192 -18.38 -5.14 -12.65
CA VAL A 192 -19.40 -4.88 -11.62
C VAL A 192 -20.79 -5.17 -12.17
N GLU A 193 -21.12 -4.65 -13.35
CA GLU A 193 -22.40 -4.90 -14.00
C GLU A 193 -22.62 -6.39 -14.29
N ARG A 194 -21.62 -7.06 -14.86
CA ARG A 194 -21.69 -8.50 -15.15
C ARG A 194 -21.87 -9.35 -13.89
N GLU A 195 -21.19 -9.01 -12.80
CA GLU A 195 -21.33 -9.70 -11.51
C GLU A 195 -22.67 -9.37 -10.81
N ALA A 196 -23.23 -8.18 -11.04
CA ALA A 196 -24.56 -7.81 -10.57
C ALA A 196 -25.66 -8.62 -11.30
N GLU A 197 -25.56 -8.77 -12.62
CA GLU A 197 -26.51 -9.54 -13.44
C GLU A 197 -26.49 -11.05 -13.16
N SER A 198 -25.34 -11.59 -12.72
CA SER A 198 -25.17 -13.02 -12.45
C SER A 198 -25.66 -13.47 -11.06
N GLY A 199 -26.29 -12.57 -10.29
CA GLY A 199 -27.01 -12.92 -9.05
C GLY A 199 -26.13 -13.12 -7.82
N GLY A 200 -24.94 -12.50 -7.78
CA GLY A 200 -24.07 -12.46 -6.60
C GLY A 200 -24.59 -11.51 -5.50
N LYS A 201 -23.75 -11.17 -4.51
CA LYS A 201 -24.08 -10.13 -3.50
C LYS A 201 -24.41 -8.76 -4.12
N LEU A 202 -23.90 -8.48 -5.32
CA LEU A 202 -24.27 -7.28 -6.09
C LEU A 202 -25.68 -7.36 -6.70
N GLY A 203 -26.31 -8.53 -6.79
CA GLY A 203 -27.72 -8.67 -7.20
C GLY A 203 -28.70 -8.00 -6.22
N GLU A 204 -28.28 -7.73 -4.98
CA GLU A 204 -29.06 -6.94 -4.02
C GLU A 204 -29.20 -5.46 -4.43
N LEU A 205 -28.44 -4.98 -5.43
CA LEU A 205 -28.61 -3.62 -5.98
C LEU A 205 -29.98 -3.41 -6.62
N ASP A 206 -30.64 -4.46 -7.10
CA ASP A 206 -32.02 -4.37 -7.64
C ASP A 206 -33.07 -4.08 -6.56
N SER A 207 -32.70 -4.19 -5.27
CA SER A 207 -33.57 -3.78 -4.16
C SER A 207 -33.54 -2.27 -3.88
N TYR A 208 -32.61 -1.54 -4.51
CA TYR A 208 -32.49 -0.09 -4.35
C TYR A 208 -33.18 0.62 -5.52
N GLU A 209 -34.05 1.57 -5.20
CA GLU A 209 -34.60 2.49 -6.19
C GLU A 209 -33.59 3.60 -6.48
N ILE A 210 -33.25 3.75 -7.75
CA ILE A 210 -32.32 4.78 -8.22
C ILE A 210 -33.09 6.08 -8.40
N GLU A 211 -32.80 7.07 -7.55
CA GLU A 211 -33.31 8.42 -7.74
C GLU A 211 -32.39 9.22 -8.68
N GLY A 212 -32.90 9.64 -9.85
CA GLY A 212 -32.16 10.48 -10.79
C GLY A 212 -32.58 10.28 -12.25
N GLY A 213 -32.03 11.09 -13.15
CA GLY A 213 -32.16 10.92 -14.60
C GLY A 213 -31.03 10.07 -15.22
N GLU A 214 -30.10 9.59 -14.39
CA GLU A 214 -28.94 8.79 -14.80
C GLU A 214 -29.32 7.31 -14.90
N THR A 215 -28.67 6.60 -15.83
CA THR A 215 -28.88 5.16 -15.99
C THR A 215 -28.18 4.36 -14.89
N LYS A 216 -28.62 3.12 -14.64
CA LYS A 216 -28.01 2.22 -13.64
C LYS A 216 -26.49 2.05 -13.86
N GLY A 217 -26.05 1.97 -15.12
CA GLY A 217 -24.64 1.80 -15.46
C GLY A 217 -23.79 3.04 -15.16
N GLU A 218 -24.30 4.24 -15.47
CA GLU A 218 -23.61 5.50 -15.16
C GLU A 218 -23.40 5.67 -13.65
N ILE A 219 -24.41 5.31 -12.85
CA ILE A 219 -24.30 5.39 -11.39
C ILE A 219 -23.31 4.36 -10.85
N LEU A 220 -23.33 3.13 -11.35
CA LEU A 220 -22.37 2.10 -10.93
C LEU A 220 -20.94 2.48 -11.31
N GLN A 221 -20.74 3.09 -12.47
CA GLN A 221 -19.45 3.65 -12.87
C GLN A 221 -19.01 4.75 -11.89
N ASN A 222 -19.83 5.78 -11.68
CA ASN A 222 -19.51 6.88 -10.77
C ASN A 222 -19.23 6.37 -9.35
N LEU A 223 -19.99 5.38 -8.89
CA LEU A 223 -19.84 4.77 -7.58
C LEU A 223 -18.55 3.95 -7.46
N ALA A 224 -18.16 3.21 -8.50
CA ALA A 224 -16.90 2.46 -8.54
C ALA A 224 -15.69 3.39 -8.59
N GLU A 225 -15.75 4.47 -9.37
CA GLU A 225 -14.71 5.51 -9.41
C GLU A 225 -14.58 6.20 -8.04
N PHE A 226 -15.71 6.54 -7.42
CA PHE A 226 -15.71 7.14 -6.10
C PHE A 226 -15.21 6.17 -5.03
N GLN A 227 -15.61 4.89 -5.07
CA GLN A 227 -15.10 3.85 -4.20
C GLN A 227 -13.57 3.78 -4.30
N PHE A 228 -13.01 3.77 -5.51
CA PHE A 228 -11.56 3.72 -5.69
C PHE A 228 -10.82 4.91 -5.05
N SER A 229 -11.45 6.09 -5.03
CA SER A 229 -10.88 7.31 -4.46
C SER A 229 -10.99 7.43 -2.92
N CYS A 230 -11.79 6.58 -2.26
CA CYS A 230 -12.07 6.61 -0.81
C CYS A 230 -11.15 5.71 0.03
#